data_AF-A0A256ZB66-F1
#
_entry.id   AF-A0A256ZB66-F1
#
_cell.length_a   1.000
_cell.length_b   1.000
_cell.length_c   1.000
_cell.angle_alpha   90.00
_cell.angle_beta   90.00
_cell.angle_gamma   90.00
#
_symmetry.space_group_name_H-M   'P 1'
#
loop_
_entity.id
_entity.type
_entity.pdbx_description
1 polymer ?
#
loop_
_entity_poly.entity_id
_entity_poly.type
_entity_poly.pdbx_seq_one_letter_code
_entity_poly.pdbx_strand_id
1 'polypeptide(L)'
;MDDRWEREHGLDPSDKNDASLDPDGDGLTNLEEYLNGTNPQDEDSDDDGFTDGREVEEGTNPNDPSSHPEEEEAAPDKEDNTLLYAAIGIILIAAAAAAILLSRRGGEGFEE
;
A
#
# COMPACT_ATOMS: atom_id res chain seq x y z
N MET A 1 13.87 6.50 27.75
CA MET A 1 13.22 7.80 27.54
C MET A 1 13.35 8.61 28.81
N ASP A 2 13.58 9.91 28.69
CA ASP A 2 13.59 10.84 29.81
C ASP A 2 12.23 11.54 29.93
N ASP A 3 11.77 11.82 31.16
CA ASP A 3 10.47 12.46 31.46
C ASP A 3 10.20 13.79 30.73
N ARG A 4 11.24 14.44 30.21
CA ARG A 4 11.09 15.67 29.41
C ARG A 4 10.59 15.33 28.01
N TRP A 5 11.21 14.35 27.36
CA TRP A 5 10.88 13.96 26.00
C TRP A 5 9.46 13.42 25.92
N GLU A 6 9.07 12.57 26.88
CA GLU A 6 7.71 12.02 26.96
C GLU A 6 6.65 13.14 27.03
N ARG A 7 6.85 14.17 27.86
CA ARG A 7 5.92 15.31 27.95
C ARG A 7 5.87 16.18 26.70
N GLU A 8 6.98 16.31 25.99
CA GLU A 8 7.07 17.09 24.77
C GLU A 8 6.29 16.41 23.64
N HIS A 9 6.32 15.09 23.60
CA HIS A 9 5.62 14.26 22.61
C HIS A 9 4.34 13.61 23.17
N GLY A 10 3.70 14.22 24.17
CA GLY A 10 2.34 13.83 24.60
C GLY A 10 2.21 12.48 25.32
N LEU A 11 3.32 11.81 25.66
CA LEU A 11 3.37 10.55 26.41
C LEU A 11 3.25 10.77 27.93
N ASP A 12 3.08 9.69 28.70
CA ASP A 12 2.92 9.74 30.17
C ASP A 12 4.21 9.29 30.89
N PRO A 13 5.00 10.22 31.47
CA PRO A 13 6.22 9.86 32.18
C PRO A 13 6.05 8.92 33.38
N SER A 14 4.82 8.75 33.85
CA SER A 14 4.50 7.84 34.93
C SER A 14 4.15 6.43 34.46
N ASP A 15 3.82 6.23 33.19
CA ASP A 15 3.46 4.95 32.60
C ASP A 15 4.58 4.35 31.74
N LYS A 16 5.43 3.53 32.36
CA LYS A 16 6.55 2.87 31.67
C LYS A 16 6.13 1.89 30.56
N ASN A 17 4.86 1.55 30.43
CA ASN A 17 4.40 0.63 29.39
C ASN A 17 4.20 1.33 28.04
N ASP A 18 4.08 2.67 28.05
CA ASP A 18 3.92 3.45 26.82
C ASP A 18 5.14 3.32 25.90
N ALA A 19 6.33 3.06 26.45
CA ALA A 19 7.56 2.75 25.74
C ALA A 19 7.44 1.72 24.61
N SER A 20 6.48 0.78 24.74
CA SER A 20 6.25 -0.31 23.78
C SER A 20 5.04 -0.09 22.86
N LEU A 21 4.40 1.07 22.97
CA LEU A 21 3.30 1.46 22.10
C LEU A 21 3.84 2.12 20.83
N ASP A 22 3.00 2.13 19.82
CA ASP A 22 3.20 2.70 18.48
C ASP A 22 1.92 3.50 18.19
N PRO A 23 1.86 4.79 18.61
CA PRO A 23 0.63 5.59 18.59
C PRO A 23 0.22 6.08 17.20
N ASP A 24 1.17 6.33 16.31
CA ASP A 24 0.95 6.76 14.92
C ASP A 24 0.85 5.58 13.94
N GLY A 25 1.38 4.41 14.30
CA GLY A 25 1.21 3.18 13.54
C GLY A 25 2.23 3.01 12.41
N ASP A 26 3.38 3.66 12.51
CA ASP A 26 4.42 3.68 11.49
C ASP A 26 5.34 2.43 11.56
N GLY A 27 5.23 1.66 12.64
CA GLY A 27 5.99 0.44 12.90
C GLY A 27 7.16 0.60 13.87
N LEU A 28 7.41 1.80 14.41
CA LEU A 28 8.33 2.06 15.50
C LEU A 28 7.58 2.19 16.83
N THR A 29 8.18 1.66 17.88
CA THR A 29 7.71 1.94 19.24
C THR A 29 8.22 3.30 19.72
N ASN A 30 7.51 3.92 20.66
CA ASN A 30 7.93 5.16 21.34
C ASN A 30 9.40 5.11 21.80
N LEU A 31 9.87 3.94 22.25
CA LEU A 31 11.28 3.75 22.63
C LEU A 31 12.23 3.79 21.43
N GLU A 32 11.88 3.15 20.32
CA GLU A 32 12.66 3.18 19.08
C GLU A 32 12.71 4.59 18.51
N GLU A 33 11.59 5.30 18.54
CA GLU A 33 11.52 6.70 18.11
C GLU A 33 12.36 7.63 18.97
N TYR A 34 12.34 7.44 20.29
CA TYR A 34 13.26 8.15 21.19
C TYR A 34 14.74 7.89 20.85
N LEU A 35 15.08 6.70 20.34
CA LEU A 35 16.44 6.34 19.95
C LEU A 35 16.81 6.89 18.56
N ASN A 36 15.85 6.98 17.64
CA ASN A 36 16.03 7.52 16.29
C ASN A 36 15.88 9.05 16.24
N GLY A 37 15.28 9.67 17.27
CA GLY A 37 15.03 11.10 17.34
C GLY A 37 13.77 11.56 16.60
N THR A 38 12.86 10.63 16.29
CA THR A 38 11.59 10.88 15.60
C THR A 38 10.45 11.20 16.58
N ASN A 39 9.26 11.49 16.05
CA ASN A 39 8.10 11.95 16.81
C ASN A 39 7.02 10.85 16.95
N PRO A 40 6.72 10.36 18.18
CA PRO A 40 5.77 9.26 18.47
C PRO A 40 4.29 9.52 18.22
N GLN A 41 3.99 10.59 17.49
CA GLN A 41 2.63 10.96 17.11
C GLN A 41 2.58 11.35 15.63
N ASP A 42 3.64 11.10 14.88
CA ASP A 42 3.82 11.56 13.51
C ASP A 42 4.55 10.50 12.71
N GLU A 43 3.82 9.87 11.78
CA GLU A 43 4.33 8.72 11.03
C GLU A 43 5.50 9.05 10.10
N ASP A 44 5.73 10.33 9.79
CA ASP A 44 6.73 10.88 8.87
C ASP A 44 7.30 12.17 9.48
N SER A 45 8.37 12.04 10.28
CA SER A 45 8.88 13.12 11.12
C SER A 45 9.53 14.27 10.34
N ASP A 46 9.89 14.05 9.07
CA ASP A 46 10.57 15.04 8.23
C ASP A 46 9.76 15.52 7.00
N ASP A 47 8.53 15.01 6.87
CA ASP A 47 7.53 15.38 5.88
C ASP A 47 7.96 15.12 4.42
N ASP A 48 8.71 14.04 4.17
CA ASP A 48 9.19 13.68 2.83
C ASP A 48 8.34 12.63 2.08
N GLY A 49 7.36 12.06 2.78
CA GLY A 49 6.40 11.09 2.24
C GLY A 49 6.74 9.62 2.52
N PHE A 50 7.80 9.35 3.28
CA PHE A 50 8.15 8.02 3.77
C PHE A 50 7.96 7.95 5.28
N THR A 51 7.47 6.82 5.78
CA THR A 51 7.25 6.69 7.23
C THR A 51 8.56 6.42 7.97
N ASP A 52 8.73 6.96 9.18
CA ASP A 52 9.97 6.83 9.95
C ASP A 52 10.39 5.35 10.11
N GLY A 53 9.42 4.47 10.39
CA GLY A 53 9.64 3.03 10.50
C GLY A 53 10.14 2.38 9.21
N ARG A 54 9.67 2.83 8.05
CA ARG A 54 10.17 2.35 6.76
C ARG A 54 11.60 2.81 6.53
N GLU A 55 11.88 4.06 6.83
CA GLU A 55 13.22 4.63 6.69
C GLU A 55 14.25 3.94 7.58
N VAL A 56 13.89 3.67 8.84
CA VAL A 56 14.73 2.90 9.77
C VAL A 56 14.94 1.46 9.27
N GLU A 57 13.91 0.81 8.72
CA GLU A 57 14.02 -0.53 8.15
C GLU A 57 14.96 -0.57 6.93
N GLU A 58 14.86 0.43 6.06
CA GLU A 58 15.67 0.56 4.84
C GLU A 58 17.05 1.20 5.09
N GLY A 59 17.29 1.69 6.29
CA GLY A 59 18.58 2.23 6.76
C GLY A 59 18.87 3.65 6.30
N THR A 60 17.83 4.42 6.03
CA THR A 60 17.89 5.85 5.72
C THR A 60 17.68 6.68 7.01
N ASN A 61 17.55 8.00 6.91
CA ASN A 61 17.56 8.88 8.09
C ASN A 61 16.19 9.58 8.21
N PRO A 62 15.34 9.19 9.18
CA PRO A 62 13.96 9.68 9.32
C PRO A 62 13.84 11.12 9.88
N ASN A 63 14.88 11.92 9.70
CA ASN A 63 14.98 13.29 10.19
C ASN A 63 15.71 14.17 9.14
N ASP A 64 15.87 13.67 7.93
CA ASP A 64 16.50 14.33 6.81
C ASP A 64 15.70 14.04 5.54
N PRO A 65 14.87 15.00 5.06
CA PRO A 65 13.98 14.84 3.90
C PRO A 65 14.68 14.51 2.57
N SER A 66 16.01 14.52 2.57
CA SER A 66 16.85 14.16 1.42
C SER A 66 17.45 12.76 1.52
N SER A 67 17.23 12.09 2.64
CA SER A 67 17.71 10.76 2.99
C SER A 67 16.53 9.82 3.14
N HIS A 68 15.83 9.59 2.03
CA HIS A 68 14.71 8.67 1.94
C HIS A 68 15.09 7.36 1.25
N PRO A 69 14.28 6.31 1.40
CA PRO A 69 14.31 5.12 0.58
C PRO A 69 14.24 5.47 -0.92
N GLU A 70 14.74 4.59 -1.78
CA GLU A 70 14.36 4.71 -3.19
C GLU A 70 12.84 4.52 -3.26
N GLU A 71 12.10 5.45 -3.90
CA GLU A 71 10.71 5.19 -4.27
C GLU A 71 10.72 3.86 -5.00
N GLU A 72 10.10 2.83 -4.43
CA GLU A 72 9.75 1.65 -5.19
C GLU A 72 8.77 2.18 -6.23
N GLU A 73 9.28 2.52 -7.42
CA GLU A 73 8.52 2.93 -8.60
C GLU A 73 7.23 2.13 -8.57
N ALA A 74 6.14 2.80 -8.16
CA ALA A 74 4.94 2.15 -7.66
C ALA A 74 4.69 0.91 -8.50
N ALA A 75 4.87 -0.28 -7.90
CA ALA A 75 4.92 -1.56 -8.63
C ALA A 75 3.93 -1.49 -9.78
N PRO A 76 4.36 -1.62 -11.06
CA PRO A 76 3.58 -1.23 -12.22
C PRO A 76 2.16 -1.74 -12.01
N ASP A 77 1.25 -0.79 -11.76
CA ASP A 77 -0.20 -0.94 -11.78
C ASP A 77 -0.62 -2.40 -11.84
N LYS A 78 -0.92 -3.04 -10.69
CA LYS A 78 -1.47 -4.42 -10.59
C LYS A 78 -2.06 -4.85 -11.93
N GLU A 79 -1.25 -5.55 -12.74
CA GLU A 79 -1.40 -5.65 -14.20
C GLU A 79 -2.74 -5.09 -14.72
N ASP A 80 -2.74 -3.93 -15.40
CA ASP A 80 -3.92 -3.36 -16.07
C ASP A 80 -4.46 -4.33 -17.15
N ASN A 81 -5.13 -5.39 -16.68
CA ASN A 81 -5.73 -6.48 -17.43
C ASN A 81 -7.05 -6.03 -18.06
N THR A 82 -7.35 -4.73 -18.00
CA THR A 82 -8.48 -4.09 -18.67
C THR A 82 -8.53 -4.46 -20.15
N LEU A 83 -7.38 -4.47 -20.84
CA LEU A 83 -7.30 -4.89 -22.24
C LEU A 83 -7.53 -6.40 -22.42
N LEU A 84 -7.02 -7.22 -21.50
CA LEU A 84 -7.21 -8.68 -21.52
C LEU A 84 -8.69 -9.05 -21.29
N TYR A 85 -9.34 -8.46 -20.29
CA TYR A 85 -10.76 -8.68 -20.00
C TYR A 85 -11.68 -8.11 -21.09
N ALA A 86 -11.34 -6.96 -21.68
CA ALA A 86 -12.06 -6.43 -22.83
C ALA A 86 -11.95 -7.38 -24.04
N ALA A 87 -10.76 -7.92 -24.33
CA ALA A 87 -10.54 -8.86 -25.42
C ALA A 87 -11.28 -10.19 -25.19
N ILE A 88 -11.18 -10.76 -23.98
CA ILE A 88 -11.93 -11.97 -23.59
C ILE A 88 -13.44 -11.73 -23.72
N GLY A 89 -13.94 -10.58 -23.23
CA GLY A 89 -15.35 -10.20 -23.34
C GLY A 89 -15.84 -10.13 -24.79
N ILE A 90 -15.09 -9.49 -25.69
CA ILE A 90 -15.42 -9.41 -27.12
C ILE A 90 -15.43 -10.81 -27.77
N ILE A 91 -14.45 -11.65 -27.46
CA ILE A 91 -14.36 -13.02 -28.01
C ILE A 91 -15.56 -13.86 -27.55
N LEU A 92 -15.95 -13.77 -26.28
CA LEU A 92 -17.10 -14.50 -25.75
C LEU A 92 -18.42 -14.04 -26.39
N ILE A 93 -18.60 -12.73 -26.60
CA ILE A 93 -19.79 -12.19 -27.28
C ILE A 93 -19.84 -12.67 -28.74
N ALA A 94 -18.71 -12.63 -29.45
CA ALA A 94 -18.62 -13.08 -30.84
C ALA A 94 -18.90 -14.59 -30.97
N ALA A 95 -18.36 -15.41 -30.06
CA ALA A 95 -18.61 -16.85 -30.03
C ALA A 95 -20.10 -17.17 -29.77
N ALA A 96 -20.73 -16.47 -28.82
CA ALA A 96 -22.16 -16.61 -28.55
C ALA A 96 -23.01 -16.21 -29.76
N ALA A 97 -22.68 -15.11 -30.44
CA ALA A 97 -23.37 -14.69 -31.66
C ALA A 97 -23.21 -15.71 -32.80
N ALA A 98 -22.01 -16.25 -32.99
CA ALA A 98 -21.74 -17.28 -34.00
C ALA A 98 -22.54 -18.57 -33.72
N ALA A 99 -22.60 -19.01 -32.47
CA ALA A 99 -23.39 -20.18 -32.07
C ALA A 99 -24.89 -19.98 -32.38
N ILE A 100 -25.46 -18.81 -32.04
CA ILE A 100 -26.86 -18.48 -32.35
C ILE A 100 -27.12 -18.45 -33.86
N LEU A 101 -26.19 -17.92 -34.65
CA LEU A 101 -26.31 -17.87 -36.11
C LEU A 101 -26.20 -19.27 -36.74
N LEU A 102 -25.33 -20.14 -36.22
CA LEU A 102 -25.20 -21.52 -36.68
C LEU A 102 -26.44 -22.36 -36.32
N SER A 103 -27.02 -22.17 -35.13
CA SER A 103 -28.28 -22.81 -34.74
C SER A 103 -29.48 -22.39 -35.61
N ARG A 104 -29.43 -21.22 -36.25
CA ARG A 104 -30.47 -20.75 -37.19
C ARG A 104 -30.31 -21.31 -38.60
N ARG A 105 -29.14 -21.84 -38.96
CA ARG A 105 -28.83 -22.34 -40.31
C ARG A 105 -29.07 -23.85 -40.50
N GLY A 106 -29.33 -24.60 -39.43
CA GLY A 106 -29.57 -26.05 -39.47
C GLY A 106 -31.01 -26.49 -39.74
N GLY A 107 -31.91 -25.58 -40.14
CA GLY A 107 -33.35 -25.82 -40.27
C GLY A 107 -33.89 -26.07 -41.68
N GLU A 108 -33.03 -26.29 -42.69
CA GLU A 108 -33.49 -26.63 -44.05
C GLU A 108 -33.08 -28.06 -44.40
N GLY A 109 -33.74 -29.02 -43.73
CA GLY A 109 -33.83 -30.38 -44.20
C GLY A 109 -34.78 -30.40 -45.40
N PHE A 110 -34.24 -30.80 -46.54
CA PHE A 110 -34.95 -31.27 -47.74
C PHE A 110 -36.22 -32.06 -47.35
N GLU A 111 -37.40 -31.55 -47.74
CA GLU A 111 -38.57 -32.40 -48.00
C GLU A 111 -38.39 -33.01 -49.40
N GLU A 112 -38.51 -34.35 -49.49
CA GLU A 112 -38.48 -35.15 -50.72
C GLU A 112 -39.61 -34.82 -51.70
#